data_AF-A0A350NQR0-F1
#
_entry.id   AF-A0A350NQR0-F1
#
_cell.length_a   1.000
_cell.length_b   1.000
_cell.length_c   1.000
_cell.angle_alpha   90.00
_cell.angle_beta   90.00
_cell.angle_gamma   90.00
#
_symmetry.space_group_name_H-M   'P 1'
#
loop_
_entity.id
_entity.type
_entity.pdbx_description
1 polymer ?
#
loop_
_entity_poly.entity_id
_entity_poly.type
_entity_poly.pdbx_seq_one_letter_code
_entity_poly.pdbx_strand_id
1 'polypeptide(L)'
;NVQNDRLTTEMAAPNDLWLHVQKAPGSHVLIRSGSLGGNQVDDVTLLEAANLAVYFSKMRSSSKVPVDYTSKKHVKKPPGFRPGMVIYDNFSTIIVDPNPATLRHFGLTD
;
A
#
# COMPACT_ATOMS: atom_id res chain seq x y z
N ASN A 1 -0.15 -9.37 -11.31
CA ASN A 1 -0.07 -9.55 -9.84
C ASN A 1 1.08 -10.41 -9.33
N VAL A 2 1.90 -11.06 -10.18
CA VAL A 2 3.11 -11.78 -9.71
C VAL A 2 4.07 -10.84 -8.95
N GLN A 3 4.18 -9.58 -9.38
CA GLN A 3 4.96 -8.56 -8.68
C GLN A 3 4.40 -8.24 -7.28
N ASN A 4 3.09 -8.03 -7.12
CA ASN A 4 2.46 -7.85 -5.79
C ASN A 4 2.73 -9.05 -4.88
N ASP A 5 2.65 -10.26 -5.44
CA ASP A 5 2.91 -11.49 -4.72
C ASP A 5 4.32 -11.49 -4.15
N ARG A 6 5.32 -11.37 -5.03
CA ARG A 6 6.74 -11.30 -4.68
C ARG A 6 7.04 -10.16 -3.69
N LEU A 7 6.48 -8.98 -3.95
CA LEU A 7 6.65 -7.80 -3.10
C LEU A 7 6.21 -8.12 -1.66
N THR A 8 5.09 -8.80 -1.49
CA THR A 8 4.47 -9.03 -0.18
C THR A 8 5.02 -10.26 0.53
N THR A 9 5.27 -11.34 -0.20
CA THR A 9 5.64 -12.63 0.40
C THR A 9 7.15 -12.78 0.56
N GLU A 10 7.94 -12.30 -0.41
CA GLU A 10 9.39 -12.50 -0.45
C GLU A 10 10.18 -11.25 -0.05
N MET A 11 9.77 -10.08 -0.53
CA MET A 11 10.56 -8.87 -0.36
C MET A 11 10.29 -8.15 0.95
N ALA A 12 9.05 -8.17 1.46
CA ALA A 12 8.64 -7.40 2.64
C ALA A 12 9.14 -7.99 3.96
N ALA A 13 9.77 -7.13 4.77
CA ALA A 13 10.13 -7.45 6.15
C ALA A 13 8.87 -7.43 7.05
N PRO A 14 8.83 -8.19 8.16
CA PRO A 14 7.65 -8.25 9.03
C PRO A 14 7.14 -6.90 9.52
N ASN A 15 8.06 -5.96 9.78
CA ASN A 15 7.74 -4.63 10.30
C ASN A 15 7.47 -3.59 9.21
N ASP A 16 7.65 -3.91 7.93
CA ASP A 16 7.31 -3.00 6.83
C ASP A 16 5.82 -2.66 6.88
N LEU A 17 5.46 -1.43 6.53
CA LEU A 17 4.06 -1.04 6.41
C LEU A 17 3.57 -1.40 5.02
N TRP A 18 2.49 -2.17 4.95
CA TRP A 18 1.82 -2.57 3.72
C TRP A 18 0.54 -1.76 3.56
N LEU A 19 0.29 -1.28 2.34
CA LEU A 19 -0.89 -0.49 1.98
C LEU A 19 -1.58 -1.05 0.74
N HIS A 20 -2.91 -0.94 0.72
CA HIS A 20 -3.73 -1.31 -0.44
C HIS A 20 -5.10 -0.61 -0.42
N VAL A 21 -5.67 -0.35 -1.59
CA VAL A 21 -7.01 0.23 -1.70
C VAL A 21 -8.08 -0.76 -1.24
N GLN A 22 -9.03 -0.29 -0.43
CA GLN A 22 -10.07 -1.17 0.10
C GLN A 22 -11.06 -1.58 -0.99
N LYS A 23 -11.43 -2.88 -1.01
CA LYS A 23 -12.51 -3.46 -1.86
C LYS A 23 -12.34 -3.26 -3.37
N ALA A 24 -11.16 -2.87 -3.84
CA ALA A 24 -10.88 -2.67 -5.26
C ALA A 24 -9.54 -3.31 -5.67
N PRO A 25 -9.38 -3.75 -6.92
CA PRO A 25 -8.08 -4.18 -7.42
C PRO A 25 -7.08 -3.02 -7.47
N GLY A 26 -5.86 -3.26 -7.00
CA GLY A 26 -4.78 -2.27 -6.99
C GLY A 26 -3.43 -2.87 -6.63
N SER A 27 -2.39 -2.05 -6.75
CA SER A 27 -1.02 -2.45 -6.41
C SER A 27 -0.82 -2.49 -4.90
N HIS A 28 0.02 -3.42 -4.44
CA HIS A 28 0.48 -3.42 -3.07
C HIS A 28 1.60 -2.37 -2.94
N VAL A 29 1.55 -1.55 -1.90
CA VAL A 29 2.59 -0.54 -1.62
C VAL A 29 3.25 -0.88 -0.29
N LEU A 30 4.57 -0.71 -0.22
CA LEU A 30 5.35 -0.94 1.00
C LEU A 30 6.11 0.32 1.39
N ILE A 31 6.04 0.69 2.68
CA ILE A 31 6.99 1.60 3.31
C ILE A 31 7.99 0.73 4.07
N ARG A 32 9.28 0.85 3.73
CA ARG A 32 10.34 0.05 4.32
C ARG A 32 10.71 0.59 5.70
N SER A 33 10.40 -0.16 6.76
CA SER A 33 10.67 0.31 8.12
C SER A 33 12.17 0.33 8.44
N GLY A 34 12.96 -0.49 7.73
CA GLY A 34 14.41 -0.51 7.86
C GLY A 34 15.10 0.81 7.49
N SER A 35 14.49 1.63 6.61
CA SER A 35 15.05 2.95 6.27
C SER A 35 14.74 4.05 7.29
N LEU A 36 13.89 3.77 8.28
CA LEU A 36 13.46 4.75 9.28
C LEU A 36 14.29 4.71 10.57
N GLY A 37 15.25 3.79 10.69
CA GLY A 37 16.14 3.72 11.86
C GLY A 37 15.43 3.46 13.20
N GLY A 38 14.25 2.84 13.16
CA GLY A 38 13.40 2.62 14.34
C GLY A 38 12.37 3.71 14.62
N ASN A 39 12.35 4.78 13.82
CA ASN A 39 11.31 5.81 13.91
C ASN A 39 9.98 5.31 13.33
N GLN A 40 8.89 5.90 13.82
CA GLN A 40 7.56 5.69 13.26
C GLN A 40 7.47 6.35 11.87
N VAL A 41 6.68 5.76 10.98
CA VAL A 41 6.31 6.38 9.70
C VAL A 41 5.57 7.68 9.99
N ASP A 42 6.05 8.79 9.44
CA ASP A 42 5.36 10.07 9.54
C ASP A 42 4.13 10.14 8.62
N ASP A 43 3.22 11.06 8.93
CA ASP A 43 1.94 11.21 8.21
C ASP A 43 2.15 11.57 6.73
N VAL A 44 3.25 12.27 6.40
CA VAL A 44 3.56 12.68 5.03
C VAL A 44 3.89 11.45 4.19
N THR A 45 4.83 10.63 4.66
CA THR A 45 5.25 9.38 4.00
C THR A 45 4.08 8.42 3.89
N LEU A 46 3.25 8.32 4.94
CA LEU A 46 2.04 7.50 4.91
C LEU A 46 1.06 7.97 3.82
N LEU A 47 0.81 9.28 3.73
CA LEU A 47 -0.08 9.86 2.74
C LEU A 47 0.46 9.71 1.31
N GLU A 48 1.77 9.87 1.10
CA GLU A 48 2.43 9.64 -0.19
C GLU A 48 2.27 8.20 -0.66
N ALA A 49 2.56 7.24 0.22
CA ALA A 49 2.37 5.82 -0.08
C ALA A 49 0.91 5.48 -0.38
N ALA A 50 -0.03 6.10 0.35
CA ALA A 50 -1.45 5.91 0.11
C ALA A 50 -1.90 6.51 -1.24
N ASN A 51 -1.37 7.66 -1.63
CA ASN A 51 -1.59 8.24 -2.97
C ASN A 51 -1.09 7.30 -4.08
N LEU A 52 0.09 6.69 -3.91
CA LEU A 52 0.60 5.68 -4.86
C LEU A 52 -0.32 4.46 -4.93
N ALA A 53 -0.84 3.98 -3.80
CA ALA A 53 -1.78 2.87 -3.77
C ALA A 53 -3.07 3.19 -4.55
N VAL A 54 -3.60 4.41 -4.41
CA VAL A 54 -4.78 4.86 -5.18
C VAL A 54 -4.45 5.00 -6.66
N TYR A 55 -3.34 5.65 -7.01
CA TYR A 55 -2.94 5.88 -8.40
C TYR A 55 -2.78 4.59 -9.19
N PHE A 56 -2.13 3.58 -8.61
CA PHE A 56 -1.95 2.26 -9.23
C PHE A 56 -3.10 1.29 -8.95
N SER A 57 -4.33 1.81 -8.85
CA SER A 57 -5.54 1.02 -8.64
C SER A 57 -6.65 1.32 -9.64
N LYS A 58 -7.72 0.54 -9.56
CA LYS A 58 -8.97 0.81 -10.27
C LYS A 58 -9.73 2.05 -9.75
N MET A 59 -9.34 2.60 -8.61
CA MET A 59 -9.95 3.77 -7.97
C MET A 59 -9.20 5.08 -8.27
N ARG A 60 -8.24 5.09 -9.20
CA ARG A 60 -7.37 6.26 -9.47
C ARG A 60 -8.12 7.57 -9.78
N SER A 61 -9.31 7.48 -10.38
CA SER A 61 -10.13 8.64 -10.76
C SER A 61 -11.25 8.92 -9.75
N SER A 62 -11.22 8.28 -8.58
CA SER A 62 -12.21 8.46 -7.52
C SER A 62 -11.69 9.43 -6.45
N SER A 63 -12.62 10.17 -5.84
CA SER A 63 -12.36 10.96 -4.64
C SER A 63 -12.61 10.15 -3.37
N LYS A 64 -11.98 10.53 -2.26
CA LYS A 64 -12.17 9.95 -0.92
C LYS A 64 -12.03 8.43 -0.90
N VAL A 65 -10.94 7.94 -1.48
CA VAL A 65 -10.64 6.51 -1.59
C VAL A 65 -10.11 5.99 -0.25
N PRO A 66 -10.76 4.98 0.35
CA PRO A 66 -10.23 4.31 1.53
C PRO A 66 -9.01 3.44 1.17
N VAL A 67 -7.90 3.67 1.86
CA VAL A 67 -6.67 2.89 1.75
C VAL A 67 -6.39 2.25 3.11
N ASP A 68 -6.34 0.93 3.13
CA ASP A 68 -6.00 0.17 4.33
C ASP A 68 -4.48 0.06 4.45
N TYR A 69 -3.96 0.20 5.66
CA TYR A 69 -2.57 0.00 5.98
C TYR A 69 -2.37 -0.82 7.26
N THR A 70 -1.37 -1.68 7.25
CA THR A 70 -1.02 -2.53 8.38
C THR A 70 0.43 -2.96 8.29
N SER A 71 0.99 -3.47 9.39
CA SER A 71 2.30 -4.10 9.37
C SER A 71 2.23 -5.39 8.54
N LYS A 72 3.22 -5.64 7.69
CA LYS A 72 3.24 -6.83 6.81
C LYS A 72 3.10 -8.14 7.59
N LYS A 73 3.51 -8.22 8.85
CA LYS A 73 3.29 -9.42 9.69
C LYS A 73 1.81 -9.81 9.84
N HIS A 74 0.89 -8.86 9.66
CA HIS A 74 -0.56 -9.07 9.67
C HIS A 74 -1.10 -9.44 8.27
N VAL A 75 -0.27 -9.41 7.23
CA VAL A 75 -0.65 -9.76 5.85
C VAL A 75 -0.16 -11.17 5.53
N LYS A 76 -1.07 -12.03 5.07
CA LYS A 76 -0.79 -13.43 4.76
C LYS A 76 -1.33 -13.82 3.40
N LYS A 77 -0.63 -14.72 2.72
CA LYS A 77 -1.10 -15.42 1.52
C LYS A 77 -1.43 -16.87 1.90
N PRO A 78 -2.72 -17.23 2.02
CA PRO A 78 -3.09 -18.63 2.25
C PRO A 78 -2.65 -19.55 1.09
N PRO A 79 -2.38 -20.83 1.35
CA PRO A 79 -2.08 -21.81 0.31
C PRO A 79 -3.20 -21.85 -0.74
N GLY A 80 -2.83 -21.96 -2.03
CA GLY A 80 -3.77 -22.02 -3.15
C GLY A 80 -4.36 -20.68 -3.60
N PHE A 81 -4.07 -19.57 -2.92
CA PHE A 81 -4.51 -18.25 -3.37
C PHE A 81 -3.76 -17.81 -4.64
N ARG A 82 -4.51 -17.15 -5.55
CA ARG A 82 -3.96 -16.60 -6.80
C ARG A 82 -2.88 -15.54 -6.50
N PRO A 83 -1.92 -15.32 -7.42
CA PRO A 83 -0.87 -14.31 -7.23
C PRO A 83 -1.43 -12.93 -6.85
N GLY A 84 -0.88 -12.34 -5.78
CA GLY A 84 -1.26 -11.04 -5.24
C GLY A 84 -2.55 -11.03 -4.42
N MET A 85 -3.22 -12.17 -4.23
CA MET A 85 -4.36 -12.27 -3.32
C MET A 85 -3.86 -12.56 -1.91
N VAL A 86 -4.26 -11.72 -0.96
CA VAL A 86 -3.84 -11.78 0.44
C VAL A 86 -5.05 -11.61 1.36
N ILE A 87 -4.90 -12.08 2.59
CA ILE A 87 -5.77 -11.73 3.72
C ILE A 87 -4.96 -10.87 4.69
N TYR A 88 -5.62 -9.97 5.39
CA TYR A 88 -4.98 -9.12 6.39
C TYR A 88 -5.96 -8.73 7.50
N ASP A 89 -5.40 -8.47 8.67
CA ASP A 89 -6.10 -8.02 9.87
C ASP A 89 -5.35 -6.85 10.53
N ASN A 90 -5.86 -6.36 11.67
CA ASN A 90 -5.25 -5.30 12.47
C ASN A 90 -4.79 -4.09 11.65
N PHE A 91 -5.63 -3.66 10.71
CA PHE A 91 -5.36 -2.54 9.83
C PHE A 91 -6.03 -1.26 10.33
N SER A 92 -5.47 -0.14 9.92
CA SER A 92 -6.11 1.17 9.98
C SER A 92 -6.40 1.65 8.56
N THR A 93 -7.32 2.59 8.42
CA THR A 93 -7.73 3.12 7.11
C THR A 93 -7.46 4.62 7.06
N ILE A 94 -6.84 5.07 5.97
CA ILE A 94 -6.72 6.49 5.64
C ILE A 94 -7.63 6.80 4.46
N ILE A 95 -8.32 7.95 4.50
CA ILE A 95 -9.12 8.43 3.37
C ILE A 95 -8.25 9.36 2.53
N VAL A 96 -8.10 9.02 1.24
CA VAL A 96 -7.24 9.75 0.31
C VAL A 96 -8.09 10.42 -0.76
N ASP A 97 -7.94 11.73 -0.90
CA ASP A 97 -8.26 12.41 -2.14
C ASP A 97 -6.98 12.50 -2.98
N PRO A 98 -6.92 11.86 -4.17
CA PRO A 98 -5.71 11.86 -5.00
C PRO A 98 -5.23 13.28 -5.27
N ASN A 99 -3.99 13.58 -4.89
CA ASN A 99 -3.38 14.90 -5.12
C ASN A 99 -2.38 14.83 -6.28
N PRO A 100 -2.65 15.49 -7.42
CA PRO A 100 -1.73 15.55 -8.54
C PRO A 100 -0.35 16.15 -8.20
N ALA A 101 -0.26 17.03 -7.20
CA ALA A 101 1.02 17.58 -6.76
C ALA A 101 1.93 16.51 -6.12
N THR A 102 1.36 15.67 -5.26
CA THR A 102 2.08 14.55 -4.63
C THR A 102 2.56 13.53 -5.68
N LEU A 103 1.72 13.21 -6.67
CA LEU A 103 2.07 12.26 -7.72
C LEU A 103 3.20 12.78 -8.63
N ARG A 104 3.22 14.09 -8.91
CA ARG A 104 4.29 14.73 -9.67
C ARG A 104 5.66 14.62 -9.01
N HIS A 105 5.73 14.58 -7.68
CA HIS A 105 6.98 14.33 -6.97
C HIS A 105 7.62 12.99 -7.37
N PHE A 106 6.78 12.00 -7.67
CA PHE A 106 7.19 10.67 -8.14
C PHE A 106 7.30 10.56 -9.67
N GLY A 107 7.19 11.69 -10.40
CA GLY A 107 7.19 11.69 -11.86
C GLY A 107 5.95 11.06 -12.49
N LEU A 108 4.85 10.94 -11.73
CA LEU A 108 3.59 10.39 -12.19
C LEU A 108 2.64 11.51 -12.61
N THR A 109 2.08 11.39 -13.81
CA THR A 109 1.05 12.26 -14.35
C THR A 109 -0.01 11.41 -15.03
N ASP A 110 -1.26 11.88 -15.02
CA ASP A 110 -2.37 11.24 -15.74
C ASP A 110 -2.16 11.19 -17.26
#